data_AF-A0ABD5PT92-F1
#
_entry.id   AF-A0ABD5PT92-F1
#
_cell.length_a   1.000
_cell.length_b   1.000
_cell.length_c   1.000
_cell.angle_alpha   90.00
_cell.angle_beta   90.00
_cell.angle_gamma   90.00
#
_symmetry.space_group_name_H-M   'P 1'
#
loop_
_entity.id
_entity.type
_entity.pdbx_description
1 polymer ?
#
loop_
_entity_poly.entity_id
_entity_poly.type
_entity_poly.pdbx_seq_one_letter_code
_entity_poly.pdbx_strand_id
1 'polypeptide(L)'
;MGHRALVAYRRPDHLYDLRYSHWGGEDLSLAGAITAESPLADGAVAPDLLADGIARDRILAAHLDPCVHEALYVVAPAADYAVTPYRVCWLEWGDGRDGGRGAIVDVDPGPADRDLRTWFRATKTVLGDVVEMGALSRRAALAYLEARICEERGGTVYSYGGSIDATETGGDSRPDHWPDDGRR
;
A
#
# COMPACT_ATOMS: atom_id res chain seq x y z
N MET A 1 15.20 10.91 1.43
CA MET A 1 13.90 10.93 0.72
C MET A 1 12.86 11.25 1.77
N GLY A 2 11.92 12.16 1.50
CA GLY A 2 10.85 12.45 2.46
C GLY A 2 9.94 11.23 2.58
N HIS A 3 9.66 10.82 3.80
CA HIS A 3 8.84 9.65 4.11
C HIS A 3 7.37 10.04 4.03
N ARG A 4 6.78 9.91 2.83
CA ARG A 4 5.45 10.47 2.53
C ARG A 4 4.36 9.55 3.05
N ALA A 5 3.41 10.12 3.77
CA ALA A 5 2.27 9.41 4.30
C ALA A 5 0.96 10.11 3.99
N LEU A 6 -0.12 9.33 3.93
CA LEU A 6 -1.48 9.85 3.94
C LEU A 6 -2.11 9.61 5.31
N VAL A 7 -2.93 10.54 5.76
CA VAL A 7 -3.66 10.46 7.03
C VAL A 7 -5.14 10.68 6.76
N ALA A 8 -5.95 9.66 7.03
CA ALA A 8 -7.37 9.63 6.77
C ALA A 8 -8.14 9.71 8.10
N TYR A 9 -8.79 10.86 8.35
CA TYR A 9 -9.60 11.07 9.55
C TYR A 9 -11.02 10.61 9.28
N ARG A 10 -11.48 9.60 10.02
CA ARG A 10 -12.81 9.04 9.87
C ARG A 10 -13.87 9.99 10.41
N ARG A 11 -14.89 10.24 9.60
CA ARG A 11 -16.08 11.02 9.96
C ARG A 11 -17.19 10.12 10.52
N PRO A 12 -18.20 10.70 11.20
CA PRO A 12 -19.35 9.95 11.69
C PRO A 12 -20.14 9.19 10.62
N ASP A 13 -20.15 9.71 9.39
CA ASP A 13 -20.78 9.11 8.19
C ASP A 13 -19.93 7.97 7.56
N HIS A 14 -18.83 7.57 8.22
CA HIS A 14 -17.88 6.55 7.77
C HIS A 14 -17.06 6.91 6.53
N LEU A 15 -17.13 8.17 6.09
CA LEU A 15 -16.24 8.73 5.08
C LEU A 15 -14.97 9.28 5.74
N TYR A 16 -14.01 9.68 4.93
CA TYR A 16 -12.70 10.13 5.40
C TYR A 16 -12.34 11.50 4.84
N ASP A 17 -11.83 12.35 5.70
CA ASP A 17 -11.11 13.55 5.31
C ASP A 17 -9.62 13.19 5.21
N LEU A 18 -9.07 13.34 4.01
CA LEU A 18 -7.74 12.89 3.67
C LEU A 18 -6.75 14.04 3.73
N ARG A 19 -5.62 13.81 4.40
CA ARG A 19 -4.54 14.77 4.59
C ARG A 19 -3.21 14.15 4.21
N TYR A 20 -2.25 15.02 3.98
CA TYR A 20 -0.88 14.65 3.63
C TYR A 20 0.07 14.83 4.82
N SER A 21 1.12 14.02 4.89
CA SER A 21 2.27 14.26 5.77
C SER A 21 3.59 13.94 5.06
N HIS A 22 4.59 14.78 5.31
CA HIS A 22 6.00 14.51 4.93
C HIS A 22 6.73 13.63 5.96
N TRP A 23 6.05 13.22 7.03
CA TRP A 23 6.59 12.51 8.17
C TRP A 23 5.85 11.19 8.41
N GLY A 24 6.37 10.35 9.31
CA GLY A 24 5.72 9.09 9.71
C GLY A 24 5.79 7.96 8.69
N GLY A 25 6.26 8.19 7.46
CA GLY A 25 6.48 7.08 6.53
C GLY A 25 7.60 6.14 6.99
N GLU A 26 8.64 6.61 7.68
CA GLU A 26 9.82 5.76 7.95
C GLU A 26 9.56 4.68 9.00
N ASP A 27 8.95 5.08 10.12
CA ASP A 27 8.92 4.35 11.37
C ASP A 27 7.50 4.22 11.97
N LEU A 28 6.50 4.67 11.23
CA LEU A 28 5.10 4.73 11.65
C LEU A 28 4.84 5.64 12.87
N SER A 29 5.72 6.62 13.12
CA SER A 29 5.69 7.49 14.31
C SER A 29 4.41 8.30 14.50
N LEU A 30 3.65 8.59 13.44
CA LEU A 30 2.40 9.36 13.60
C LEU A 30 1.33 8.59 14.38
N ALA A 31 1.45 7.27 14.50
CA ALA A 31 0.54 6.46 15.32
C ALA A 31 0.58 6.85 16.80
N GLY A 32 1.72 7.33 17.30
CA GLY A 32 1.87 7.82 18.67
C GLY A 32 1.80 9.35 18.81
N ALA A 33 1.92 10.09 17.70
CA ALA A 33 1.95 11.55 17.72
C ALA A 33 0.57 12.21 17.53
N ILE A 34 -0.38 11.51 16.89
CA ILE A 34 -1.75 11.99 16.72
C ILE A 34 -2.54 11.66 17.98
N THR A 35 -3.02 12.68 18.68
CA THR A 35 -3.88 12.54 19.88
C THR A 35 -5.05 13.52 19.82
N ALA A 36 -5.97 13.46 20.79
CA ALA A 36 -7.03 14.44 20.91
C ALA A 36 -6.52 15.88 21.14
N GLU A 37 -5.40 16.03 21.87
CA GLU A 37 -4.74 17.31 22.15
C GLU A 37 -3.90 17.79 20.97
N SER A 38 -3.34 16.86 20.20
CA SER A 38 -2.55 17.14 19.00
C SER A 38 -3.09 16.38 17.79
N PRO A 39 -4.27 16.77 17.28
CA PRO A 39 -4.94 16.02 16.22
C PRO A 39 -4.18 16.02 14.90
N LEU A 40 -3.26 16.96 14.70
CA LEU A 40 -2.40 17.06 13.52
C LEU A 40 -0.92 16.78 13.84
N ALA A 41 -0.63 16.11 14.97
CA ALA A 41 0.72 15.75 15.41
C ALA A 41 1.69 16.95 15.38
N ASP A 42 1.29 18.04 16.04
CA ASP A 42 2.06 19.29 16.16
C ASP A 42 2.50 19.89 14.81
N GLY A 43 1.63 19.73 13.80
CA GLY A 43 1.87 20.24 12.44
C GLY A 43 2.63 19.27 11.54
N ALA A 44 2.94 18.06 12.00
CA ALA A 44 3.49 17.02 11.13
C ALA A 44 2.47 16.57 10.07
N VAL A 45 1.17 16.66 10.35
CA VAL A 45 0.09 16.46 9.38
C VAL A 45 -0.33 17.81 8.81
N ALA A 46 -0.40 17.91 7.48
CA ALA A 46 -0.79 19.15 6.82
C ALA A 46 -2.22 19.58 7.21
N PRO A 47 -2.44 20.89 7.42
CA PRO A 47 -3.74 21.44 7.79
C PRO A 47 -4.74 21.46 6.62
N ASP A 48 -4.27 21.36 5.39
CA ASP A 48 -5.12 21.33 4.19
C ASP A 48 -5.62 19.91 3.88
N LEU A 49 -6.86 19.83 3.41
CA LEU A 49 -7.43 18.57 2.92
C LEU A 49 -6.98 18.31 1.49
N LEU A 50 -6.51 17.09 1.23
CA LEU A 50 -6.32 16.58 -0.12
C LEU A 50 -7.67 16.19 -0.76
N ALA A 51 -8.58 15.67 0.06
CA ALA A 51 -9.93 15.30 -0.32
C ALA A 51 -10.80 15.25 0.95
N ASP A 52 -12.10 15.53 0.81
CA ASP A 52 -13.07 15.54 1.89
C ASP A 52 -14.16 14.48 1.67
N GLY A 53 -14.60 13.84 2.75
CA GLY A 53 -15.72 12.91 2.71
C GLY A 53 -15.60 11.80 1.64
N ILE A 54 -14.42 11.19 1.47
CA ILE A 54 -14.23 10.10 0.50
C ILE A 54 -14.27 8.72 1.15
N ALA A 55 -14.71 7.71 0.41
CA ALA A 55 -14.68 6.31 0.86
C ALA A 55 -13.25 5.77 0.92
N ARG A 56 -13.01 4.76 1.78
CA ARG A 56 -11.68 4.11 1.90
C ARG A 56 -11.17 3.59 0.56
N ASP A 57 -12.02 2.93 -0.23
CA ASP A 57 -11.62 2.40 -1.53
C ASP A 57 -11.18 3.50 -2.50
N ARG A 58 -11.78 4.70 -2.39
CA ARG A 58 -11.37 5.86 -3.18
C ARG A 58 -10.01 6.39 -2.74
N ILE A 59 -9.69 6.36 -1.44
CA ILE A 59 -8.34 6.67 -0.94
C ILE A 59 -7.33 5.76 -1.63
N LEU A 60 -7.56 4.45 -1.61
CA LEU A 60 -6.64 3.46 -2.17
C LEU A 60 -6.50 3.62 -3.70
N ALA A 61 -7.61 3.74 -4.41
CA ALA A 61 -7.59 3.75 -5.88
C ALA A 61 -7.11 5.08 -6.49
N ALA A 62 -7.35 6.22 -5.83
CA ALA A 62 -7.15 7.54 -6.43
C ALA A 62 -6.12 8.42 -5.73
N HIS A 63 -5.75 8.14 -4.47
CA HIS A 63 -4.86 9.01 -3.71
C HIS A 63 -3.60 8.30 -3.18
N LEU A 64 -3.71 7.05 -2.77
CA LEU A 64 -2.59 6.29 -2.21
C LEU A 64 -1.72 5.70 -3.31
N ASP A 65 -0.90 6.54 -3.93
CA ASP A 65 0.13 6.08 -4.86
C ASP A 65 1.16 5.18 -4.12
N PRO A 66 1.26 3.88 -4.43
CA PRO A 66 2.19 2.99 -3.74
C PRO A 66 3.66 3.29 -4.05
N CYS A 67 3.97 3.87 -5.22
CA CYS A 67 5.33 4.24 -5.58
C CYS A 67 5.84 5.45 -4.79
N VAL A 68 4.92 6.26 -4.26
CA VAL A 68 5.22 7.53 -3.60
C VAL A 68 4.98 7.50 -2.10
N HIS A 69 3.89 6.88 -1.67
CA HIS A 69 3.50 6.84 -0.25
C HIS A 69 4.05 5.60 0.41
N GLU A 70 4.58 5.78 1.62
CA GLU A 70 5.16 4.71 2.41
C GLU A 70 4.22 4.23 3.52
N ALA A 71 3.26 5.07 3.93
CA ALA A 71 2.30 4.75 4.99
C ALA A 71 0.92 5.39 4.73
N LEU A 72 -0.12 4.72 5.24
CA LEU A 72 -1.47 5.26 5.39
C LEU A 72 -1.86 5.16 6.87
N TYR A 73 -2.31 6.24 7.47
CA TYR A 73 -2.84 6.26 8.82
C TYR A 73 -4.35 6.44 8.76
N VAL A 74 -5.09 5.56 9.43
CA VAL A 74 -6.53 5.74 9.62
C VAL A 74 -6.76 6.18 11.04
N VAL A 75 -7.25 7.41 11.21
CA VAL A 75 -7.54 8.01 12.51
C VAL A 75 -9.04 7.92 12.77
N ALA A 76 -9.42 7.49 13.97
CA ALA A 76 -10.81 7.45 14.41
C ALA A 76 -11.05 8.49 15.53
N PRO A 77 -11.35 9.77 15.19
CA PRO A 77 -11.63 10.81 16.18
C PRO A 77 -12.72 10.44 17.19
N ALA A 78 -13.77 9.75 16.74
CA ALA A 78 -14.86 9.29 17.61
C ALA A 78 -14.45 8.18 18.60
N ALA A 79 -13.26 7.58 18.42
CA ALA A 79 -12.68 6.56 19.27
C ALA A 79 -11.38 7.08 19.91
N ASP A 80 -11.45 8.28 20.49
CA ASP A 80 -10.32 8.93 21.18
C ASP A 80 -9.06 9.07 20.30
N TYR A 81 -9.28 9.45 19.04
CA TYR A 81 -8.20 9.57 18.04
C TYR A 81 -7.38 8.29 17.83
N ALA A 82 -7.92 7.11 18.13
CA ALA A 82 -7.24 5.84 17.86
C ALA A 82 -6.73 5.79 16.41
N VAL A 83 -5.45 5.46 16.26
CA VAL A 83 -4.76 5.42 14.96
C VAL A 83 -4.45 3.98 14.58
N THR A 84 -4.86 3.59 13.37
CA THR A 84 -4.46 2.34 12.74
C THR A 84 -3.43 2.64 11.64
N PRO A 85 -2.14 2.34 11.86
CA PRO A 85 -1.10 2.54 10.87
C PRO A 85 -1.06 1.38 9.88
N TYR A 86 -0.98 1.72 8.60
CA TYR A 86 -0.80 0.78 7.51
C TYR A 86 0.52 1.06 6.79
N ARG A 87 1.37 0.02 6.67
CA ARG A 87 2.54 0.04 5.80
C ARG A 87 2.10 -0.12 4.35
N VAL A 88 2.54 0.78 3.47
CA VAL A 88 2.32 0.66 2.04
C VAL A 88 3.45 -0.15 1.40
N CYS A 89 3.07 -1.15 0.60
CA CYS A 89 3.97 -2.03 -0.13
C CYS A 89 3.72 -1.86 -1.63
N TRP A 90 4.69 -1.28 -2.35
CA TRP A 90 4.63 -1.18 -3.80
C TRP A 90 5.02 -2.50 -4.46
N LEU A 91 4.10 -3.13 -5.18
CA LEU A 91 4.28 -4.50 -5.65
C LEU A 91 5.01 -4.59 -7.00
N GLU A 92 5.16 -3.48 -7.71
CA GLU A 92 5.73 -3.48 -9.07
C GLU A 92 7.21 -3.08 -9.13
N TRP A 93 7.86 -3.38 -10.25
CA TRP A 93 9.26 -3.06 -10.55
C TRP A 93 9.41 -1.93 -11.60
N GLY A 94 8.31 -1.26 -11.96
CA GLY A 94 8.28 -0.17 -12.96
C GLY A 94 8.76 1.18 -12.41
N ASP A 95 8.48 2.27 -13.12
CA ASP A 95 8.78 3.64 -12.67
C ASP A 95 7.56 4.41 -12.13
N GLY A 96 6.40 3.74 -12.05
CA GLY A 96 5.15 4.27 -11.49
C GLY A 96 4.31 5.12 -12.44
N ARG A 97 4.64 5.20 -13.74
CA ARG A 97 3.95 6.08 -14.70
C ARG A 97 2.55 5.62 -15.13
N ASP A 98 2.23 4.34 -15.02
CA ASP A 98 0.97 3.75 -15.53
C ASP A 98 -0.01 3.37 -14.41
N GLY A 99 0.01 4.12 -13.31
CA GLY A 99 -0.60 3.68 -12.06
C GLY A 99 0.27 2.61 -11.39
N GLY A 100 -0.28 1.91 -10.40
CA GLY A 100 0.52 0.90 -9.72
C GLY A 100 -0.28 -0.04 -8.84
N ARG A 101 0.18 -1.29 -8.80
CA ARG A 101 -0.28 -2.27 -7.85
C ARG A 101 0.39 -2.08 -6.49
N GLY A 102 -0.43 -1.90 -5.46
CA GLY A 102 0.01 -1.71 -4.08
C GLY A 102 -0.65 -2.68 -3.12
N ALA A 103 -0.10 -2.80 -1.93
CA ALA A 103 -0.78 -3.39 -0.79
C ALA A 103 -0.64 -2.51 0.45
N ILE A 104 -1.60 -2.59 1.34
CA ILE A 104 -1.48 -2.06 2.70
C ILE A 104 -1.47 -3.19 3.71
N VAL A 105 -0.60 -3.08 4.72
CA VAL A 105 -0.49 -4.06 5.81
C VAL A 105 -0.68 -3.33 7.13
N ASP A 106 -1.66 -3.76 7.92
CA ASP A 106 -1.87 -3.28 9.28
C ASP A 106 -0.72 -3.79 10.15
N VAL A 107 0.11 -2.89 10.67
CA VAL A 107 1.31 -3.27 11.41
C VAL A 107 1.68 -2.24 12.45
N ASP A 108 1.95 -2.72 13.65
CA ASP A 108 2.39 -1.86 14.75
C ASP A 108 3.76 -1.23 14.46
N PRO A 109 3.99 0.03 14.88
CA PRO A 109 5.30 0.67 14.81
C PRO A 109 6.38 -0.15 15.54
N GLY A 110 7.63 -0.06 15.05
CA GLY A 110 8.78 -0.66 15.71
C GLY A 110 9.21 -2.00 15.10
N PRO A 111 9.50 -3.06 15.89
CA PRO A 111 10.08 -4.30 15.37
C PRO A 111 9.25 -4.97 14.28
N ALA A 112 7.92 -5.03 14.42
CA ALA A 112 7.04 -5.67 13.45
C ALA A 112 7.08 -4.99 12.07
N ASP A 113 7.02 -3.66 12.03
CA ASP A 113 7.20 -2.90 10.79
C ASP A 113 8.58 -3.12 10.16
N ARG A 114 9.65 -3.13 10.96
CA ARG A 114 11.00 -3.40 10.43
C ARG A 114 11.12 -4.80 9.84
N ASP A 115 10.54 -5.79 10.50
CA ASP A 115 10.53 -7.18 10.02
C ASP A 115 9.75 -7.30 8.71
N LEU A 116 8.58 -6.66 8.61
CA LEU A 116 7.79 -6.59 7.39
C LEU A 116 8.57 -5.93 6.24
N ARG A 117 9.18 -4.76 6.48
CA ARG A 117 9.96 -4.02 5.48
C ARG A 117 11.16 -4.83 4.99
N THR A 118 11.86 -5.50 5.92
CA THR A 118 13.02 -6.34 5.60
C THR A 118 12.61 -7.52 4.74
N TRP A 119 11.58 -8.26 5.16
CA TRP A 119 11.02 -9.38 4.40
C TRP A 119 10.54 -8.96 3.02
N PHE A 120 9.78 -7.86 2.94
CA PHE A 120 9.21 -7.37 1.69
C PHE A 120 10.30 -6.99 0.70
N ARG A 121 11.30 -6.22 1.17
CA ARG A 121 12.45 -5.81 0.35
C ARG A 121 13.24 -7.02 -0.14
N ALA A 122 13.57 -7.96 0.74
CA ALA A 122 14.32 -9.16 0.37
C ALA A 122 13.57 -10.00 -0.68
N THR A 123 12.28 -10.23 -0.45
CA THR A 123 11.42 -11.00 -1.37
C THR A 123 11.31 -10.33 -2.74
N LYS A 124 11.06 -9.01 -2.76
CA LYS A 124 10.94 -8.24 -4.00
C LYS A 124 12.25 -8.17 -4.77
N THR A 125 13.38 -8.08 -4.09
CA THR A 125 14.71 -8.14 -4.72
C THR A 125 14.94 -9.49 -5.39
N VAL A 126 14.75 -10.61 -4.67
CA VAL A 126 14.94 -11.95 -5.24
C VAL A 126 14.03 -12.19 -6.44
N LEU A 127 12.76 -11.80 -6.34
CA LEU A 127 11.83 -11.90 -7.47
C LEU A 127 12.26 -11.04 -8.66
N GLY A 128 12.82 -9.85 -8.41
CA GLY A 128 13.42 -9.01 -9.44
C GLY A 128 14.55 -9.73 -10.17
N ASP A 129 15.51 -10.29 -9.43
CA ASP A 129 16.64 -11.03 -10.00
C ASP A 129 16.17 -12.23 -10.84
N VAL A 130 15.19 -13.00 -10.34
CA VAL A 130 14.63 -14.16 -11.04
C VAL A 130 13.91 -13.75 -12.33
N VAL A 131 13.22 -12.61 -12.32
CA VAL A 131 12.60 -12.03 -13.52
C VAL A 131 13.66 -11.58 -14.53
N GLU A 132 14.72 -10.90 -14.07
CA GLU A 132 15.81 -10.45 -14.94
C GLU A 132 16.56 -11.62 -15.59
N MET A 133 16.72 -12.73 -14.86
CA MET A 133 17.27 -13.98 -15.39
C MET A 133 16.32 -14.71 -16.36
N GLY A 134 15.08 -14.24 -16.53
CA GLY A 134 14.08 -14.87 -17.40
C GLY A 134 13.49 -16.17 -16.87
N ALA A 135 13.77 -16.52 -15.61
CA ALA A 135 13.27 -17.74 -14.96
C ALA A 135 11.80 -17.61 -14.53
N LEU A 136 11.30 -16.38 -14.37
CA LEU A 136 9.89 -16.09 -14.07
C LEU A 136 9.42 -14.87 -14.87
N SER A 137 8.15 -14.85 -15.28
CA SER A 137 7.56 -13.65 -15.86
C SER A 137 7.27 -12.61 -14.78
N ARG A 138 7.29 -11.31 -15.14
CA ARG A 138 6.88 -10.22 -14.24
C ARG A 138 5.48 -10.43 -13.64
N ARG A 139 4.55 -10.93 -14.45
CA ARG A 139 3.18 -11.23 -14.04
C ARG A 139 3.12 -12.32 -12.97
N ALA A 140 3.89 -13.39 -13.14
CA ALA A 140 3.96 -14.47 -12.16
C ALA A 140 4.68 -14.03 -10.86
N ALA A 141 5.71 -13.19 -10.97
CA ALA A 141 6.37 -12.58 -9.82
C ALA A 141 5.42 -11.69 -9.01
N LEU A 142 4.62 -10.87 -9.69
CA LEU A 142 3.60 -10.02 -9.07
C LEU A 142 2.53 -10.86 -8.36
N ALA A 143 1.97 -11.86 -9.05
CA ALA A 143 0.95 -12.76 -8.48
C ALA A 143 1.48 -13.50 -7.23
N TYR A 144 2.74 -13.95 -7.27
CA TYR A 144 3.38 -14.57 -6.13
C TYR A 144 3.53 -13.59 -4.96
N LEU A 145 3.98 -12.36 -5.23
CA LEU A 145 4.17 -11.34 -4.19
C LEU A 145 2.84 -10.91 -3.55
N GLU A 146 1.78 -10.76 -4.36
CA GLU A 146 0.41 -10.51 -3.90
C GLU A 146 -0.06 -11.61 -2.94
N ALA A 147 0.04 -12.87 -3.37
CA ALA A 147 -0.38 -14.02 -2.58
C ALA A 147 0.35 -14.06 -1.23
N ARG A 148 1.69 -13.88 -1.24
CA ARG A 148 2.49 -13.90 -0.02
C ARG A 148 2.17 -12.76 0.93
N ILE A 149 1.91 -11.56 0.42
CA ILE A 149 1.47 -10.45 1.28
C ILE A 149 0.11 -10.75 1.93
N CYS A 150 -0.85 -11.27 1.17
CA CYS A 150 -2.17 -11.58 1.71
C CYS A 150 -2.10 -12.72 2.74
N GLU A 151 -1.43 -13.82 2.40
CA GLU A 151 -1.43 -15.05 3.19
C GLU A 151 -0.51 -14.96 4.41
N GLU A 152 0.67 -14.36 4.29
CA GLU A 152 1.65 -14.34 5.39
C GLU A 152 1.60 -13.06 6.22
N ARG A 153 1.14 -11.96 5.63
CA ARG A 153 1.16 -10.63 6.26
C ARG A 153 -0.23 -10.03 6.46
N GLY A 154 -1.30 -10.69 6.01
CA GLY A 154 -2.67 -10.17 6.11
C GLY A 154 -2.89 -8.89 5.31
N GLY A 155 -2.08 -8.65 4.28
CA GLY A 155 -2.16 -7.42 3.50
C GLY A 155 -3.39 -7.35 2.61
N THR A 156 -3.87 -6.12 2.38
CA THR A 156 -4.95 -5.81 1.43
C THR A 156 -4.35 -5.21 0.17
N VAL A 157 -4.51 -5.89 -0.96
CA VAL A 157 -4.01 -5.44 -2.27
C VAL A 157 -4.99 -4.47 -2.92
N TYR A 158 -4.49 -3.46 -3.61
CA TYR A 158 -5.28 -2.48 -4.35
C TYR A 158 -4.57 -2.04 -5.64
N SER A 159 -5.33 -1.45 -6.56
CA SER A 159 -4.79 -0.83 -7.77
C SER A 159 -4.96 0.69 -7.69
N TYR A 160 -3.85 1.41 -7.81
CA TYR A 160 -3.81 2.87 -7.89
C TYR A 160 -3.80 3.34 -9.35
N GLY A 161 -4.53 4.41 -9.65
CA GLY A 161 -4.58 5.00 -10.99
C GLY A 161 -5.49 4.28 -11.98
N GLY A 162 -6.09 3.14 -11.59
CA GLY A 162 -7.16 2.50 -12.35
C GLY A 162 -8.45 3.30 -12.24
N SER A 163 -9.09 3.62 -13.37
CA SER A 163 -10.45 4.16 -13.35
C SER A 163 -11.36 3.16 -12.63
N ILE A 164 -12.12 3.62 -11.65
CA ILE A 164 -13.13 2.81 -10.94
C ILE A 164 -14.25 2.33 -11.91
N ASP A 165 -14.26 2.82 -13.14
CA ASP A 165 -15.22 2.49 -14.20
C ASP A 165 -14.88 1.24 -15.04
N ALA A 166 -13.83 0.49 -14.73
CA ALA A 166 -13.54 -0.76 -15.45
C ALA A 166 -14.43 -1.91 -14.95
N THR A 167 -15.70 -1.88 -15.33
CA THR A 167 -16.56 -3.07 -15.31
C THR A 167 -15.99 -4.11 -16.28
N GLU A 168 -15.89 -5.34 -15.78
CA GLU A 168 -15.65 -6.61 -16.48
C GLU A 168 -15.54 -6.53 -18.02
N THR A 169 -14.31 -6.59 -18.53
CA THR A 169 -14.07 -7.17 -19.86
C THR A 169 -13.08 -8.31 -19.69
N GLY A 170 -13.62 -9.53 -19.82
CA GLY A 170 -12.87 -10.78 -19.79
C GLY A 170 -11.68 -10.74 -20.73
N GLY A 171 -10.49 -10.74 -20.14
CA GLY A 171 -9.25 -11.00 -20.84
C GLY A 171 -9.10 -12.50 -21.06
N ASP A 172 -9.07 -12.88 -22.34
CA ASP A 172 -8.80 -14.20 -22.88
C ASP A 172 -7.67 -14.92 -22.12
N SER A 173 -8.07 -15.88 -21.26
CA SER A 173 -7.17 -16.75 -20.52
C SER A 173 -6.57 -17.77 -21.48
N ARG A 174 -5.38 -17.49 -22.03
CA ARG A 174 -4.48 -18.57 -22.46
C ARG A 174 -3.69 -19.05 -21.24
N PRO A 175 -3.87 -20.30 -20.79
CA PRO A 175 -2.98 -20.87 -19.79
C PRO A 175 -1.58 -21.03 -20.40
N ASP A 176 -0.58 -20.56 -19.65
CA ASP A 176 0.82 -20.74 -19.97
C ASP A 176 1.13 -22.25 -20.07
N HIS A 177 1.53 -22.74 -21.25
CA HIS A 177 2.01 -24.11 -21.40
C HIS A 177 3.42 -24.22 -20.82
N TRP A 178 3.68 -25.29 -20.07
CA TRP A 178 5.02 -25.70 -19.66
C TRP A 178 5.64 -26.54 -20.77
N PRO A 179 6.92 -26.33 -21.15
CA PRO A 179 7.57 -27.15 -22.17
C PRO A 179 7.75 -28.58 -21.66
N ASP A 180 7.30 -29.55 -22.45
CA ASP A 180 7.41 -30.98 -22.15
C ASP A 180 8.88 -31.42 -22.15
N ASP A 181 9.29 -32.12 -21.10
CA ASP A 181 10.66 -32.55 -20.86
C ASP A 181 10.99 -33.72 -21.81
N GLY A 182 11.56 -33.38 -22.97
CA GLY A 182 11.97 -34.34 -23.98
C GLY A 182 13.06 -35.30 -23.47
N ARG A 183 12.65 -36.47 -22.97
CA ARG A 183 13.53 -37.64 -22.84
C ARG A 183 13.23 -38.64 -23.95
N ARG A 184 14.21 -38.84 -24.83
CA ARG A 184 14.49 -40.10 -25.51
C ARG A 184 15.99 -40.35 -25.49
#